data_AF-A0A7V8YIR1-F1
#
_entry.id   AF-A0A7V8YIR1-F1
#
_cell.length_a   1.000
_cell.length_b   1.000
_cell.length_c   1.000
_cell.angle_alpha   90.00
_cell.angle_beta   90.00
_cell.angle_gamma   90.00
#
_symmetry.space_group_name_H-M   'P 1'
#
loop_
_entity.id
_entity.type
_entity.pdbx_description
1 polymer ?
#
loop_
_entity_poly.entity_id
_entity_poly.type
_entity_poly.pdbx_seq_one_letter_code
_entity_poly.pdbx_strand_id
1 'polypeptide(L)'
;MTNEKAAAGATGTRRRWRHPANRRRLDHRGRAERVADQVTDVFGSWRFIIIQTVIVTVWVALNLAALAQHWDPYPFILLNLVFSTQAAYAAPLILLSQNRQAETDRITAEHDYRVNQVALQHLIAWHRDAHGPECGCVRGFGPVAEGLLVELSEDL
;
A
#
# COMPACT_ATOMS: atom_id res chain seq x y z
N MET A 1 46.80 -22.68 -14.07
CA MET A 1 45.53 -22.44 -14.81
C MET A 1 44.51 -21.94 -13.81
N THR A 2 44.51 -20.62 -13.60
CA THR A 2 43.55 -19.90 -12.75
C THR A 2 42.55 -19.24 -13.67
N ASN A 3 41.31 -19.73 -13.70
CA ASN A 3 40.14 -18.87 -13.89
C ASN A 3 38.83 -19.63 -13.67
N GLU A 4 37.81 -18.82 -13.38
CA GLU A 4 36.40 -19.11 -13.62
C GLU A 4 35.63 -19.83 -12.50
N LYS A 5 35.21 -19.04 -11.50
CA LYS A 5 33.78 -18.89 -11.11
C LYS A 5 33.64 -17.90 -9.94
N ALA A 6 34.02 -16.66 -10.20
CA ALA A 6 33.45 -15.53 -9.49
C ALA A 6 32.11 -15.15 -10.14
N ALA A 7 31.15 -14.76 -9.31
CA ALA A 7 29.90 -14.09 -9.66
C ALA A 7 28.81 -14.91 -10.37
N ALA A 8 28.02 -15.65 -9.58
CA ALA A 8 26.64 -15.98 -9.95
C ALA A 8 25.69 -15.63 -8.81
N GLY A 9 25.04 -14.47 -8.92
CA GLY A 9 23.66 -14.34 -8.43
C GLY A 9 23.41 -13.52 -7.17
N ALA A 10 24.13 -12.42 -6.93
CA ALA A 10 23.54 -11.34 -6.15
C ALA A 10 22.47 -10.63 -7.01
N THR A 11 21.46 -10.08 -6.33
CA THR A 11 20.58 -8.96 -6.74
C THR A 11 19.31 -9.28 -7.54
N GLY A 12 18.21 -9.42 -6.78
CA GLY A 12 17.02 -8.59 -6.96
C GLY A 12 16.18 -8.86 -8.20
N THR A 13 15.05 -9.53 -7.99
CA THR A 13 13.86 -9.44 -8.84
C THR A 13 13.48 -7.97 -9.06
N ARG A 14 14.02 -7.33 -10.11
CA ARG A 14 13.43 -6.12 -10.69
C ARG A 14 12.08 -6.51 -11.29
N ARG A 15 11.04 -6.65 -10.46
CA ARG A 15 9.64 -6.67 -10.91
C ARG A 15 9.36 -5.30 -11.53
N ARG A 16 9.77 -5.15 -12.79
CA ARG A 16 9.35 -4.04 -13.65
C ARG A 16 7.84 -4.19 -13.73
N TRP A 17 7.09 -3.30 -13.10
CA TRP A 17 5.63 -3.23 -13.16
C TRP A 17 5.20 -3.05 -14.63
N ARG A 18 5.09 -4.17 -15.35
CA ARG A 18 4.96 -4.17 -16.82
C ARG A 18 3.52 -3.96 -17.27
N HIS A 19 2.54 -4.07 -16.37
CA HIS A 19 1.13 -3.92 -16.70
C HIS A 19 0.85 -2.51 -17.24
N PRO A 20 0.22 -2.37 -18.42
CA PRO A 20 0.00 -1.09 -19.06
C PRO A 20 -0.77 -0.10 -18.18
N ALA A 21 -1.66 -0.58 -17.31
CA ALA A 21 -2.37 0.26 -16.34
C ALA A 21 -1.43 0.97 -15.34
N ASN A 22 -0.35 0.32 -14.90
CA ASN A 22 0.59 0.89 -13.93
C ASN A 22 1.59 1.86 -14.61
N ARG A 23 1.90 1.66 -15.90
CA ARG A 23 2.82 2.55 -16.65
C ARG A 23 2.24 3.94 -16.88
N ARG A 24 0.97 4.04 -17.29
CA ARG A 24 0.32 5.34 -17.50
C ARG A 24 0.30 6.22 -16.24
N ARG A 25 0.25 5.59 -15.07
CA ARG A 25 0.30 6.28 -13.76
C ARG A 25 1.71 6.73 -13.35
N LEU A 26 2.75 6.09 -13.86
CA LEU A 26 4.15 6.47 -13.61
C LEU A 26 4.56 7.69 -14.44
N ASP A 27 4.05 7.81 -15.67
CA ASP A 27 4.42 8.88 -16.61
C ASP A 27 3.88 10.27 -16.20
N HIS A 28 2.85 10.33 -15.34
CA HIS A 28 2.23 11.58 -14.90
C HIS A 28 2.56 11.99 -13.45
N ARG A 29 3.57 11.39 -12.81
CA ARG A 29 3.89 11.73 -11.41
C ARG A 29 4.53 13.11 -11.25
N GLY A 30 3.79 14.05 -10.68
CA GLY A 30 4.28 15.33 -10.18
C GLY A 30 5.31 15.17 -9.05
N ARG A 31 6.04 16.25 -8.75
CA ARG A 31 7.05 16.26 -7.66
C ARG A 31 6.42 15.96 -6.30
N ALA A 32 5.21 16.45 -6.06
CA ALA A 32 4.46 16.22 -4.82
C ALA A 32 4.12 14.73 -4.60
N GLU A 33 3.81 13.99 -5.66
CA GLU A 33 3.46 12.57 -5.56
C GLU A 33 4.66 11.69 -5.22
N ARG A 34 5.86 12.07 -5.69
CA ARG A 34 7.10 11.38 -5.30
C ARG A 34 7.44 11.62 -3.83
N VAL A 35 7.21 12.83 -3.33
CA VAL A 35 7.41 13.14 -1.91
C VAL A 35 6.40 12.36 -1.05
N ALA A 36 5.13 12.30 -1.47
CA ALA A 36 4.11 11.52 -0.76
C ALA A 36 4.46 10.02 -0.68
N ASP A 37 4.93 9.41 -1.77
CA ASP A 37 5.41 8.01 -1.78
C ASP A 37 6.51 7.78 -0.74
N GLN A 38 7.53 8.65 -0.72
CA GLN A 38 8.64 8.53 0.22
C GLN A 38 8.20 8.73 1.67
N VAL A 39 7.27 9.65 1.90
CA VAL A 39 6.71 9.94 3.22
C VAL A 39 5.93 8.73 3.75
N THR A 40 5.09 8.09 2.93
CA THR A 40 4.36 6.87 3.33
C THR A 40 5.31 5.75 3.73
N ASP A 41 6.41 5.56 2.98
CA ASP A 41 7.43 4.55 3.30
C ASP A 41 8.18 4.86 4.61
N VAL A 42 8.34 6.14 4.96
CA VAL A 42 9.01 6.58 6.19
C VAL A 42 8.09 6.44 7.41
N PHE A 43 6.86 6.93 7.34
CA PHE A 43 5.90 6.86 8.45
C PHE A 43 5.40 5.43 8.74
N GLY A 44 5.41 4.54 7.74
CA GLY A 44 5.06 3.12 7.91
C GLY A 44 6.19 2.24 8.45
N SER A 45 7.38 2.80 8.69
CA SER A 45 8.57 2.03 9.08
C SER A 45 8.81 2.03 10.59
N TRP A 46 9.08 0.84 11.15
CA TRP A 46 9.54 0.67 12.54
C TRP A 46 10.77 1.53 12.89
N ARG A 47 11.59 1.87 11.89
CA ARG A 47 12.78 2.72 12.08
C ARG A 47 12.43 4.15 12.47
N PHE A 48 11.33 4.70 11.97
CA PHE A 48 10.92 6.08 12.26
C PHE A 48 10.55 6.24 13.74
N ILE A 49 9.79 5.29 14.29
CA ILE A 49 9.39 5.28 15.70
C ILE A 49 10.63 5.28 16.60
N ILE A 50 11.61 4.40 16.32
CA ILE A 50 12.84 4.30 17.10
C ILE A 50 13.63 5.62 17.07
N ILE A 51 13.82 6.21 15.89
CA ILE A 51 14.55 7.47 15.74
C ILE A 51 13.84 8.60 16.51
N GLN A 52 12.52 8.73 16.38
CA GLN A 52 11.74 9.75 17.08
C GLN A 52 11.85 9.59 18.61
N THR A 53 11.74 8.37 19.13
CA THR A 53 11.90 8.10 20.57
C THR A 53 13.30 8.46 21.05
N VAL A 54 14.35 8.07 20.31
CA VAL A 54 15.74 8.40 20.67
C VAL A 54 15.96 9.91 20.71
N ILE A 55 15.46 10.66 19.72
CA ILE A 55 15.58 12.12 19.69
C ILE A 55 14.93 12.75 20.93
N VAL A 56 13.71 12.34 21.26
CA VAL A 56 12.99 12.85 22.45
C VAL A 56 13.75 12.49 23.73
N THR A 57 14.21 11.25 23.87
CA THR A 57 14.97 10.81 25.05
C THR A 57 16.29 11.57 25.20
N VAL A 58 17.03 11.78 24.10
CA VAL A 58 18.28 12.56 24.11
C VAL A 58 18.01 14.02 24.48
N TRP A 59 16.95 14.62 23.95
CA TRP A 59 16.57 15.99 24.27
C TRP A 59 16.25 16.17 25.76
N VAL A 60 15.45 15.26 26.32
CA VAL A 60 15.11 15.24 27.74
C VAL A 60 16.35 14.99 28.59
N ALA A 61 17.22 14.06 28.21
CA ALA A 61 18.46 13.76 28.92
C ALA A 61 19.45 14.94 28.92
N LEU A 62 19.61 15.63 27.79
CA LEU A 62 20.46 16.83 27.68
C LEU A 62 19.93 17.99 28.53
N ASN A 63 18.60 18.18 28.57
CA ASN A 63 17.98 19.19 29.43
C ASN A 63 18.11 18.85 30.91
N LEU A 64 17.89 17.59 31.31
CA LEU A 64 18.04 17.11 32.69
C LEU A 64 19.49 17.16 33.18
N ALA A 65 20.45 16.88 32.31
CA ALA A 65 21.88 16.88 32.64
C ALA A 65 22.45 18.31 32.82
N ALA A 66 21.63 19.35 32.68
CA ALA A 66 22.00 20.77 32.85
C ALA A 66 23.24 21.20 32.03
N LEU A 67 23.61 20.45 30.99
CA LEU A 67 24.79 20.71 30.15
C LEU A 67 24.62 21.98 29.30
N ALA A 68 23.40 22.47 29.14
CA ALA A 68 23.07 23.72 28.47
C ALA A 68 22.01 24.48 29.29
N GLN A 69 22.45 25.24 30.30
CA GLN A 69 21.77 26.44 30.85
C GLN A 69 20.23 26.48 30.71
N HIS A 70 19.48 25.56 31.33
CA HIS A 70 17.99 25.59 31.46
C HIS A 70 17.21 26.24 30.30
N TRP A 71 17.52 25.92 29.03
CA TRP A 71 16.83 26.52 27.88
C TRP A 71 15.36 26.12 27.79
N ASP A 72 14.96 25.01 28.43
CA ASP A 72 13.57 24.57 28.54
C ASP A 72 13.26 24.07 29.97
N PRO A 73 12.99 24.99 30.93
CA PRO A 73 12.59 24.64 32.30
C PRO A 73 11.28 23.84 32.31
N TYR A 74 11.07 23.03 33.34
CA TYR A 74 9.81 22.31 33.55
C TYR A 74 8.62 23.30 33.48
N PRO A 75 7.63 23.14 32.58
CA PRO A 75 7.23 21.95 31.82
C PRO A 75 7.51 22.08 30.30
N PHE A 76 8.71 21.71 29.84
CA PHE A 76 9.16 21.56 28.44
C PHE A 76 8.26 22.18 27.35
N ILE A 77 8.13 23.52 27.34
CA ILE A 77 7.13 24.24 26.53
C ILE A 77 7.45 24.13 25.04
N LEU A 78 8.74 24.13 24.71
CA LEU A 78 9.23 24.07 23.33
C LEU A 78 9.01 22.69 22.72
N LEU A 79 9.30 21.63 23.49
CA LEU A 79 9.05 20.25 23.04
C LEU A 79 7.57 20.02 22.76
N ASN A 80 6.70 20.51 23.65
CA ASN A 80 5.26 20.41 23.47
C ASN A 80 4.78 21.17 22.22
N LEU A 81 5.28 22.40 21.99
CA LEU A 81 4.93 23.19 20.82
C LEU A 81 5.33 22.50 19.51
N VAL A 82 6.55 21.97 19.45
CA VAL A 82 7.06 21.27 18.27
C VAL A 82 6.23 20.02 18.00
N PHE A 83 5.97 19.20 19.01
CA PHE A 83 5.19 17.97 18.85
C PHE A 83 3.73 18.25 18.44
N SER A 84 3.13 19.31 19.01
CA SER A 84 1.77 19.74 18.65
C SER A 84 1.70 20.19 17.18
N THR A 85 2.70 20.95 16.73
CA THR A 85 2.80 21.39 15.33
C THR A 85 3.09 20.19 14.41
N GLN A 86 3.94 19.26 14.82
CA GLN A 86 4.22 18.03 14.09
C GLN A 86 2.94 17.19 13.89
N ALA A 87 2.13 17.03 14.92
CA ALA A 87 0.84 16.34 14.83
C ALA A 87 -0.13 17.06 13.87
N ALA A 88 -0.18 18.40 13.91
CA ALA A 88 -1.02 19.20 13.03
C ALA A 88 -0.66 19.03 11.54
N TYR A 89 0.62 18.91 11.20
CA TYR A 89 1.06 18.65 9.82
C TYR A 89 0.93 17.18 9.41
N ALA A 90 0.92 16.23 10.35
CA ALA A 90 0.76 14.81 10.04
C ALA A 90 -0.64 14.51 9.45
N ALA A 91 -1.70 15.09 10.01
CA ALA A 91 -3.08 14.85 9.56
C ALA A 91 -3.32 15.12 8.06
N PRO A 92 -2.98 16.31 7.49
CA PRO A 92 -3.19 16.58 6.07
C PRO A 92 -2.29 15.74 5.16
N LEU A 93 -1.07 15.41 5.61
CA LEU A 93 -0.19 14.52 4.86
C LEU A 93 -0.76 13.10 4.78
N ILE A 94 -1.32 12.60 5.88
CA ILE A 94 -2.01 11.30 5.92
C ILE A 94 -3.22 11.34 4.98
N LEU A 95 -4.07 12.37 5.07
CA LEU A 95 -5.24 12.52 4.19
C LEU A 95 -4.86 12.57 2.71
N LEU A 96 -3.79 13.27 2.35
CA LEU A 96 -3.30 13.30 0.97
C LEU A 96 -2.83 11.93 0.50
N SER A 97 -2.13 11.18 1.36
CA SER A 97 -1.69 9.82 1.05
C SER A 97 -2.87 8.85 0.92
N GLN A 98 -3.89 8.99 1.76
CA GLN A 98 -5.11 8.19 1.76
C GLN A 98 -5.97 8.46 0.53
N ASN A 99 -6.23 9.73 0.18
CA ASN A 99 -7.02 10.06 -1.02
C ASN A 99 -6.39 9.48 -2.30
N ARG A 100 -5.06 9.47 -2.35
CA ARG A 100 -4.30 8.87 -3.45
C ARG A 100 -4.32 7.35 -3.45
N GLN A 101 -4.29 6.72 -2.27
CA GLN A 101 -4.45 5.29 -2.15
C GLN A 101 -5.85 4.88 -2.65
N ALA A 102 -6.90 5.57 -2.18
CA ALA A 102 -8.28 5.35 -2.60
C ALA A 102 -8.49 5.49 -4.12
N GLU A 103 -7.88 6.48 -4.76
CA GLU A 103 -7.94 6.63 -6.22
C GLU A 103 -7.27 5.45 -6.94
N THR A 104 -6.15 4.95 -6.41
CA THR A 104 -5.47 3.77 -6.97
C THR A 104 -6.34 2.52 -6.82
N ASP A 105 -6.93 2.35 -5.65
CA ASP A 105 -7.77 1.21 -5.32
C ASP A 105 -9.03 1.19 -6.19
N ARG A 106 -9.63 2.37 -6.45
CA ARG A 106 -10.77 2.52 -7.35
C ARG A 106 -10.44 2.09 -8.78
N ILE A 107 -9.34 2.58 -9.35
CA ILE A 107 -8.93 2.21 -10.71
C ILE A 107 -8.64 0.70 -10.81
N THR A 108 -8.00 0.14 -9.77
CA THR A 108 -7.71 -1.29 -9.70
C THR A 108 -9.01 -2.11 -9.67
N ALA A 109 -9.98 -1.70 -8.84
CA ALA A 109 -11.29 -2.34 -8.77
C ALA A 109 -12.07 -2.27 -10.10
N GLU A 110 -12.04 -1.13 -10.80
CA GLU A 110 -12.66 -0.98 -12.12
C GLU A 110 -12.00 -1.89 -13.17
N HIS A 111 -10.67 -2.05 -13.12
CA HIS A 111 -9.95 -2.96 -14.01
C HIS A 111 -10.26 -4.42 -13.71
N ASP A 112 -10.25 -4.81 -12.43
CA ASP A 112 -10.58 -6.17 -11.99
C ASP A 112 -12.02 -6.54 -12.35
N TYR A 113 -12.96 -5.60 -12.23
CA TYR A 113 -14.34 -5.79 -12.69
C TYR A 113 -14.41 -6.13 -14.18
N ARG A 114 -13.69 -5.38 -15.04
CA ARG A 114 -13.65 -5.65 -16.49
C ARG A 114 -13.00 -6.98 -16.81
N VAL A 115 -11.89 -7.31 -16.15
CA VAL A 115 -11.20 -8.60 -16.32
C VAL A 115 -12.14 -9.74 -15.94
N ASN A 116 -12.86 -9.61 -14.82
CA ASN A 116 -13.80 -10.62 -14.37
C ASN A 116 -14.95 -10.81 -15.35
N GLN A 117 -15.51 -9.74 -15.92
CA GLN A 117 -16.53 -9.84 -16.96
C GLN A 117 -16.03 -10.58 -18.21
N VAL A 118 -14.83 -10.26 -18.70
CA VAL A 118 -14.26 -10.92 -19.88
C VAL A 118 -13.93 -12.38 -19.59
N ALA A 119 -13.47 -12.70 -18.38
CA ALA A 119 -13.22 -14.06 -17.93
C ALA A 119 -14.52 -14.88 -17.90
N LEU A 120 -15.61 -14.32 -17.37
CA LEU A 120 -16.93 -14.96 -17.38
C LEU A 120 -17.44 -15.21 -18.80
N GLN A 121 -17.27 -14.25 -19.72
CA GLN A 121 -17.64 -14.44 -21.12
C GLN A 121 -16.87 -15.60 -21.77
N HIS A 122 -15.55 -15.68 -21.53
CA HIS A 122 -14.73 -16.80 -22.03
C HIS A 122 -15.16 -18.13 -21.42
N LEU A 123 -15.47 -18.17 -20.12
CA LEU A 123 -15.91 -19.38 -19.44
C LEU A 123 -17.25 -19.89 -19.99
N ILE A 124 -18.20 -18.98 -20.25
CA ILE A 124 -19.49 -19.33 -20.88
C ILE A 124 -19.28 -19.86 -22.29
N ALA A 125 -18.39 -19.23 -23.07
CA ALA A 125 -18.06 -19.68 -24.43
C ALA A 125 -17.44 -21.10 -24.41
N TRP A 126 -16.47 -21.35 -23.54
CA TRP A 126 -15.86 -22.66 -23.35
C TRP A 126 -16.87 -23.72 -22.88
N HIS A 127 -17.74 -23.37 -21.94
CA HIS A 127 -18.78 -24.27 -21.45
C HIS A 127 -19.73 -24.71 -22.58
N ARG A 128 -20.17 -23.76 -23.43
CA ARG A 128 -21.06 -24.06 -24.57
C ARG A 128 -20.39 -24.99 -25.57
N ASP A 129 -19.11 -24.80 -25.85
CA ASP A 129 -18.34 -25.65 -26.76
C ASP A 129 -18.19 -27.08 -26.22
N ALA A 130 -17.91 -27.22 -24.92
CA ALA A 130 -17.70 -28.52 -24.29
C ALA A 130 -18.99 -29.36 -24.13
N HIS A 131 -20.13 -28.73 -23.79
CA HIS A 131 -21.36 -29.44 -23.42
C HIS A 131 -22.48 -29.38 -24.47
N GLY A 132 -22.28 -28.64 -25.56
CA GLY A 132 -23.29 -28.43 -26.60
C GLY A 132 -24.42 -27.46 -26.19
N PRO A 133 -25.23 -27.01 -27.17
CA PRO A 133 -26.21 -25.94 -26.97
C PRO A 133 -27.39 -26.33 -26.08
N GLU A 134 -27.67 -27.63 -25.87
CA GLU A 134 -28.83 -28.11 -25.10
C GLU A 134 -28.47 -28.69 -23.71
N CYS A 135 -27.27 -28.46 -23.19
CA CYS A 135 -26.92 -28.95 -21.85
C CYS A 135 -27.72 -28.25 -20.73
N GLY A 136 -28.37 -29.06 -19.89
CA GLY A 136 -29.12 -28.61 -18.70
C GLY A 136 -28.25 -28.29 -17.48
N CYS A 137 -26.92 -28.35 -17.62
CA CYS A 137 -25.95 -28.29 -16.52
C CYS A 137 -26.02 -26.96 -15.74
N VAL A 138 -26.20 -25.83 -16.44
CA VAL A 138 -26.42 -24.51 -15.82
C VAL A 138 -27.72 -24.46 -15.00
N ARG A 139 -28.77 -25.12 -15.50
CA ARG A 139 -30.08 -25.18 -14.82
C ARG A 139 -30.01 -26.01 -13.53
N GLY A 140 -29.17 -27.04 -13.51
CA GLY A 140 -28.89 -27.85 -12.32
C GLY A 140 -27.97 -27.16 -11.31
N PHE A 141 -27.08 -26.27 -11.76
CA PHE A 141 -26.11 -25.59 -10.89
C PHE A 141 -26.69 -24.37 -10.15
N GLY A 142 -27.82 -23.81 -10.62
CA GLY A 142 -28.49 -22.65 -10.00
C GLY A 142 -28.66 -22.72 -8.47
N PRO A 143 -29.32 -23.75 -7.91
CA PRO A 143 -29.52 -23.85 -6.46
C PRO A 143 -28.22 -23.99 -5.65
N VAL A 144 -27.16 -24.55 -6.26
CA VAL A 144 -25.84 -24.65 -5.62
C VAL A 144 -25.14 -23.29 -5.61
N ALA A 145 -25.21 -22.55 -6.73
CA ALA A 145 -24.63 -21.21 -6.83
C ALA A 145 -25.32 -20.21 -5.88
N GLU A 146 -26.64 -20.28 -5.75
CA GLU A 146 -27.41 -19.42 -4.86
C GLU A 146 -27.05 -19.66 -3.39
N GLY A 147 -26.90 -20.93 -2.98
CA GLY A 147 -26.40 -21.28 -1.64
C GLY A 147 -24.99 -20.75 -1.38
N LEU A 148 -24.08 -20.90 -2.34
CA LEU A 148 -22.70 -20.42 -2.21
C LEU A 148 -22.64 -18.88 -2.08
N LEU A 149 -23.48 -18.15 -2.81
CA LEU A 149 -23.54 -16.69 -2.74
C LEU A 149 -24.08 -16.18 -1.41
N VAL A 150 -25.06 -16.88 -0.83
CA VAL A 150 -25.59 -16.55 0.51
C VAL A 150 -24.49 -16.74 1.56
N GLU A 151 -23.79 -17.87 1.52
CA GLU A 151 -22.71 -18.19 2.46
C GLU A 151 -21.55 -17.17 2.35
N LEU A 152 -21.17 -16.80 1.13
CA LEU A 152 -20.12 -15.78 0.89
C LEU A 152 -20.54 -14.37 1.34
N SER A 153 -21.84 -14.09 1.41
CA SER A 153 -22.37 -12.81 1.89
C SER A 153 -22.48 -12.73 3.41
N GLU A 154 -22.53 -13.87 4.10
CA GLU A 154 -22.48 -13.92 5.57
C GLU A 154 -21.06 -13.74 6.10
N ASP A 155 -20.04 -14.10 5.32
CA ASP A 155 -18.62 -13.97 5.66
C ASP A 155 -18.02 -12.56 5.37
N LEU A 156 -18.76 -11.67 4.71
CA LEU A 156 -18.30 -10.32 4.30
C LEU A 156 -18.77 -9.23 5.29
#